data_AF-A0A2V8QZX8-F1
#
_entry.id   AF-A0A2V8QZX8-F1
#
_cell.length_a   1.000
_cell.length_b   1.000
_cell.length_c   1.000
_cell.angle_alpha   90.00
_cell.angle_beta   90.00
_cell.angle_gamma   90.00
#
_symmetry.space_group_name_H-M   'P 1'
#
loop_
_entity.id
_entity.type
_entity.pdbx_description
1 polymer ?
#
loop_
_entity_poly.entity_id
_entity_poly.type
_entity_poly.pdbx_seq_one_letter_code
_entity_poly.pdbx_strand_id
1 'polypeptide(L)'
;GPVEFDPACGFGRVLDVEGSETGLRVGPLSQEHGEVFVEDERLLDALGVGARVRVLANHSCLTAAQHSHYHVLEGGRVVDRWEIMRGW
;
A
#
# COMPACT_ATOMS: atom_id res chain seq x y z
N GLY A 1 -8.03 2.87 -8.39
CA GLY A 1 -8.38 1.77 -9.31
C GLY A 1 -9.30 2.34 -10.37
N PRO A 2 -9.71 1.56 -11.37
CA PRO A 2 -10.73 2.03 -12.30
C PRO A 2 -12.05 2.10 -11.51
N VAL A 3 -12.39 3.31 -11.07
CA VAL A 3 -13.58 3.63 -10.24
C VAL A 3 -14.89 3.22 -10.91
N GLU A 4 -14.85 2.97 -12.22
CA GLU A 4 -15.94 2.38 -13.01
C GLU A 4 -16.29 0.94 -12.58
N PHE A 5 -15.35 0.17 -12.02
CA PHE A 5 -15.60 -1.19 -11.53
C PHE A 5 -15.79 -1.27 -10.01
N ASP A 6 -15.12 -0.39 -9.26
CA ASP A 6 -15.24 -0.30 -7.80
C ASP A 6 -15.17 1.19 -7.39
N PRO A 7 -16.32 1.85 -7.18
CA PRO A 7 -16.36 3.25 -6.74
C PRO A 7 -15.67 3.49 -5.40
N ALA A 8 -15.54 2.43 -4.57
CA ALA A 8 -14.87 2.46 -3.29
C ALA A 8 -13.41 1.97 -3.38
N CYS A 9 -12.83 1.88 -4.58
CA CYS A 9 -11.50 1.27 -4.75
C CYS A 9 -10.40 2.01 -3.98
N GLY A 10 -10.59 3.32 -3.73
CA GLY A 10 -9.60 4.19 -3.13
C GLY A 10 -8.28 4.19 -3.91
N PHE A 11 -7.18 4.35 -3.20
CA PHE A 11 -5.82 4.41 -3.75
C PHE A 11 -4.96 3.18 -3.45
N GLY A 12 -5.50 2.21 -2.70
CA GLY A 12 -4.88 0.91 -2.45
C GLY A 12 -5.57 0.18 -1.31
N ARG A 13 -5.44 -1.14 -1.25
CA ARG A 13 -5.91 -1.93 -0.09
C ARG A 13 -4.83 -1.95 0.98
N VAL A 14 -5.23 -1.82 2.23
CA VAL A 14 -4.32 -1.88 3.37
C VAL A 14 -4.27 -3.31 3.86
N LEU A 15 -3.06 -3.84 3.94
CA LEU A 15 -2.75 -5.16 4.49
C LEU A 15 -1.90 -4.98 5.75
N ASP A 16 -1.92 -5.98 6.62
CA ASP A 16 -0.94 -6.07 7.70
C ASP A 16 0.49 -6.33 7.14
N VAL A 17 1.49 -6.42 8.02
CA VAL A 17 2.88 -6.60 7.58
C VAL A 17 3.14 -7.99 7.00
N GLU A 18 2.34 -8.97 7.39
CA GLU A 18 2.32 -10.34 6.89
C GLU A 18 1.66 -10.43 5.50
N GLY A 19 0.85 -9.44 5.13
CA GLY A 19 0.11 -9.36 3.87
C GLY A 19 -1.34 -9.84 3.93
N SER A 20 -1.91 -10.00 5.12
CA SER A 20 -3.33 -10.32 5.30
C SER A 20 -4.21 -9.10 5.08
N GLU A 21 -5.39 -9.31 4.50
CA GLU A 21 -6.36 -8.24 4.23
C GLU A 21 -6.94 -7.68 5.55
N THR A 22 -6.92 -6.36 5.70
CA THR A 22 -7.54 -5.67 6.86
C THR A 22 -8.98 -5.22 6.59
N GLY A 23 -9.41 -5.25 5.32
CA GLY A 23 -10.66 -4.64 4.86
C GLY A 23 -10.58 -3.11 4.69
N LEU A 24 -9.49 -2.48 5.15
CA LEU A 24 -9.28 -1.04 5.04
C LEU A 24 -8.70 -0.66 3.66
N ARG A 25 -8.91 0.60 3.28
CA ARG A 25 -8.41 1.17 2.04
C ARG A 25 -7.81 2.54 2.28
N VAL A 26 -6.83 2.88 1.46
CA VAL A 26 -6.29 4.23 1.39
C VAL A 26 -7.33 5.12 0.70
N GLY A 27 -7.88 6.07 1.44
CA GLY A 27 -8.81 7.09 0.99
C GLY A 27 -8.04 8.28 0.39
N PRO A 28 -8.36 9.54 0.75
CA PRO A 28 -7.67 10.72 0.25
C PRO A 28 -6.14 10.63 0.38
N LEU A 29 -5.47 11.18 -0.63
CA LEU A 29 -4.02 11.27 -0.69
C LEU A 29 -3.58 12.72 -0.91
N SER A 30 -2.49 13.09 -0.26
CA SER A 30 -1.60 14.19 -0.68
C SER A 30 -0.31 13.61 -1.27
N GLN A 31 0.71 14.44 -1.51
CA GLN A 31 1.98 13.98 -2.10
C GLN A 31 2.68 12.89 -1.28
N GLU A 32 2.64 12.98 0.06
CA GLU A 32 3.38 12.07 0.95
C GLU A 32 2.53 11.51 2.10
N HIS A 33 1.25 11.90 2.19
CA HIS A 33 0.33 11.42 3.21
C HIS A 33 -0.89 10.78 2.58
N GLY A 34 -1.32 9.67 3.16
CA GLY A 34 -2.60 9.04 2.85
C GLY A 34 -3.46 8.87 4.09
N GLU A 35 -4.76 9.00 3.91
CA GLU A 35 -5.75 8.85 4.98
C GLU A 35 -6.42 7.48 4.90
N VAL A 36 -6.62 6.84 6.04
CA VAL A 36 -7.37 5.59 6.17
C VAL A 36 -8.47 5.83 7.21
N PHE A 37 -9.71 5.61 6.81
CA PHE A 37 -10.85 5.71 7.72
C PHE A 37 -11.06 4.37 8.40
N VAL A 38 -11.06 4.37 9.73
CA VAL A 38 -11.21 3.17 10.56
C VAL A 38 -12.44 3.35 11.43
N GLU A 39 -13.43 2.48 11.24
CA GLU A 39 -14.67 2.49 12.04
C GLU A 39 -14.59 1.55 13.25
N ASP A 40 -13.79 0.48 13.16
CA ASP A 40 -13.55 -0.45 14.27
C ASP A 40 -12.34 0.01 15.10
N GLU A 41 -12.60 0.51 16.30
CA GLU A 41 -11.56 0.96 17.25
C GLU A 41 -10.53 -0.13 17.57
N ARG A 42 -10.87 -1.41 17.45
CA ARG A 42 -9.91 -2.52 17.66
C ARG A 42 -8.79 -2.53 16.63
N LEU A 43 -9.05 -2.02 15.43
CA LEU A 43 -8.03 -1.88 14.38
C LEU A 43 -7.14 -0.65 14.61
N LEU A 44 -7.62 0.38 15.31
CA LEU A 44 -6.80 1.55 15.66
C LEU A 44 -5.66 1.16 16.60
N ASP A 45 -5.90 0.27 17.56
CA ASP A 45 -4.84 -0.22 18.46
C ASP A 45 -3.73 -0.95 17.68
N ALA A 46 -4.09 -1.70 16.63
CA ALA A 46 -3.13 -2.38 15.75
C ALA A 46 -2.41 -1.43 14.77
N LEU A 47 -3.00 -0.28 14.47
CA LEU A 47 -2.51 0.74 13.52
C LEU A 47 -2.02 2.02 14.20
N GLY A 48 -1.64 1.92 15.48
CA GLY A 48 -1.09 3.05 16.23
C GLY A 48 0.15 3.69 15.57
N VAL A 49 0.50 4.89 16.00
CA VAL A 49 1.67 5.62 15.46
C VAL A 49 2.93 4.76 15.52
N GLY A 50 3.61 4.63 14.38
CA GLY A 50 4.82 3.80 14.24
C GLY A 50 4.53 2.37 13.76
N ALA A 51 3.28 1.93 13.75
CA ALA A 51 2.87 0.71 13.09
C ALA A 51 3.20 0.78 11.59
N ARG A 52 3.55 -0.38 11.03
CA ARG A 52 3.81 -0.52 9.59
C ARG A 52 2.65 -1.28 8.98
N VAL A 53 2.33 -0.93 7.74
CA VAL A 53 1.34 -1.62 6.92
C VAL A 53 1.92 -1.88 5.54
N ARG A 54 1.26 -2.74 4.78
CA ARG A 54 1.52 -2.90 3.35
C ARG A 54 0.34 -2.33 2.58
N VAL A 55 0.62 -1.56 1.53
CA VAL A 55 -0.42 -1.05 0.63
C VAL A 55 -0.35 -1.81 -0.67
N LEU A 56 -1.40 -2.56 -0.99
CA LEU A 56 -1.53 -3.21 -2.29
C LEU A 56 -1.96 -2.16 -3.33
N ALA A 57 -1.07 -1.91 -4.28
CA ALA A 57 -1.28 -0.95 -5.35
C ALA A 57 -2.48 -1.32 -6.23
N ASN A 58 -3.27 -0.31 -6.59
CA ASN A 58 -4.33 -0.46 -7.58
C ASN A 58 -3.78 -0.80 -8.98
N HIS A 59 -2.64 -0.21 -9.34
CA HIS A 59 -2.01 -0.41 -10.64
C HIS A 59 -0.49 -0.51 -10.46
N SER A 60 0.04 -1.71 -10.62
CA SER A 60 1.47 -2.00 -10.38
C SER A 60 2.41 -1.09 -11.16
N CYS A 61 2.16 -0.87 -12.46
CA CYS A 61 3.03 -0.03 -13.28
C CYS A 61 3.12 1.43 -12.81
N LEU A 62 1.99 2.04 -12.44
CA LEU A 62 1.96 3.44 -11.98
C LEU A 62 2.65 3.60 -10.63
N THR A 63 2.42 2.67 -9.70
CA THR A 63 3.08 2.68 -8.40
C THR A 63 4.58 2.43 -8.52
N ALA A 64 4.98 1.41 -9.30
CA ALA A 64 6.38 1.10 -9.56
C ALA A 64 7.16 2.31 -10.08
N ALA A 65 6.57 3.08 -11.01
CA ALA A 65 7.21 4.28 -11.57
C ALA A 65 7.53 5.36 -10.52
N GLN A 66 6.93 5.32 -9.33
CA GLN A 66 7.23 6.25 -8.23
C GLN A 66 8.40 5.80 -7.34
N HIS A 67 8.91 4.56 -7.47
CA HIS A 67 10.00 4.03 -6.65
C HIS A 67 11.29 3.80 -7.43
N SER A 68 12.46 4.07 -6.84
CA SER A 68 13.74 3.92 -7.57
C SER A 68 14.13 2.45 -7.76
N HIS A 69 13.67 1.58 -6.87
CA HIS A 69 13.97 0.16 -6.86
C HIS A 69 12.85 -0.62 -6.16
N TYR A 70 12.85 -1.93 -6.34
CA TYR A 70 12.08 -2.87 -5.55
C TYR A 70 12.94 -3.47 -4.44
N HIS A 71 12.34 -3.73 -3.28
CA HIS A 71 12.86 -4.70 -2.33
C HIS A 71 12.19 -6.05 -2.61
N VAL A 72 12.97 -7.05 -3.00
CA VAL A 72 12.46 -8.39 -3.29
C VAL A 72 12.45 -9.20 -2.02
N LEU A 73 11.30 -9.82 -1.71
CA LEU A 73 11.08 -10.55 -0.47
C LEU A 73 10.97 -12.06 -0.73
N GLU A 74 11.62 -12.86 0.10
CA GLU A 74 11.38 -14.30 0.24
C GLU A 74 11.22 -14.62 1.73
N GLY A 75 10.12 -15.28 2.11
CA GLY A 75 9.83 -15.58 3.53
C GLY A 75 9.82 -14.34 4.45
N GLY A 76 9.37 -13.19 3.94
CA GLY A 76 9.32 -11.92 4.69
C GLY A 76 10.67 -11.21 4.86
N ARG A 77 11.75 -11.73 4.27
CA ARG A 77 13.08 -11.12 4.33
C ARG A 77 13.46 -10.55 2.97
N VAL A 78 14.13 -9.39 2.97
CA VAL A 78 14.70 -8.82 1.74
C VAL A 78 15.85 -9.70 1.28
N VAL A 79 15.72 -10.27 0.09
CA VAL A 79 16.74 -11.13 -0.53
C VAL A 79 17.45 -10.45 -1.70
N ASP A 80 16.84 -9.42 -2.28
CA ASP A 80 17.45 -8.69 -3.40
C ASP A 80 16.89 -7.25 -3.51
N ARG A 81 17.57 -6.43 -4.31
CA ARG A 81 17.18 -5.07 -4.66
C ARG A 81 17.27 -4.86 -6.16
N TRP A 82 16.13 -4.68 -6.82
CA TRP A 82 16.05 -4.51 -8.27
C TRP A 82 15.86 -3.04 -8.63
N GLU A 83 16.80 -2.47 -9.40
CA GLU A 83 16.68 -1.10 -9.89
C GLU A 83 15.55 -0.98 -10.92
N ILE A 84 14.76 0.08 -10.82
CA ILE A 84 13.70 0.39 -11.77
C ILE A 84 14.27 1.29 -12.85
N MET A 85 14.26 0.80 -14.09
CA MET A 85 14.65 1.58 -15.26
C MET A 85 13.64 2.71 -15.49
N ARG A 86 14.15 3.93 -15.72
CA ARG A 86 13.36 5.16 -15.82
C ARG A 86 13.83 6.01 -17.00
N GLY A 87 12.97 6.91 -17.46
CA GLY A 87 13.24 7.83 -18.56
C GLY A 87 12.67 7.32 -19.89
N TRP A 88 13.24 7.84 -20.96
CA TRP A 88 12.90 7.54 -22.35
C TRP A 88 14.17 7.14 -23.11
#